data_AF-A0A8J6K9T4-F1
#
_entry.id   AF-A0A8J6K9T4-F1
#
_cell.length_a   1.000
_cell.length_b   1.000
_cell.length_c   1.000
_cell.angle_alpha   90.00
_cell.angle_beta   90.00
_cell.angle_gamma   90.00
#
_symmetry.space_group_name_H-M   'P 1'
#
loop_
_entity.id
_entity.type
_entity.pdbx_description
1 polymer ?
#
loop_
_entity_poly.entity_id
_entity_poly.type
_entity_poly.pdbx_seq_one_letter_code
_entity_poly.pdbx_strand_id
1 'polypeptide(L)'
;MTMLLGAARALCTVARRAGCQAANRSYRGAASTAHVCELGSGRWKGSYKSSRRPPAMLVGAAAFSLFSALVEDEDEGLTAAEENIVVHLKKAKLSIMKGEMEEAEEILHKTLRLAHACESRRAITYTYDLMANLAFLRGEYDRAEKLFKTTLVYMMDGGVKQDDNSFIEISLKMASIYASLNQKDLAVAGFQFCIMSLDEKIKKQKDLSEEILTAEERTNTRLLLGLSLDSYARYLVANSQLLHAQTMYEKALEICREEQGELHPQTVTLLSDLAAVLEAQGRFDEAYTYIKQAYDLAQKTEHPNQHVILGNMAMILLHQEHLVDAERIFKEALTKAEEKNDSLSIYFIQEGLSELTKRKKNQEQCL
;
A
#
# COMPACT_ATOMS: atom_id res chain seq x y z
N MET A 1 -18.15 -9.68 26.13
CA MET A 1 -18.25 -8.21 25.99
C MET A 1 -17.13 -7.43 26.67
N THR A 2 -16.41 -7.99 27.64
CA THR A 2 -15.24 -7.38 28.30
C THR A 2 -13.89 -7.60 27.57
N MET A 3 -13.80 -8.53 26.61
CA MET A 3 -12.59 -8.75 25.80
C MET A 3 -12.47 -7.83 24.57
N LEU A 4 -13.59 -7.30 24.03
CA LEU A 4 -13.59 -6.31 22.94
C LEU A 4 -13.00 -4.95 23.36
N LEU A 5 -12.97 -4.66 24.66
CA LEU A 5 -12.32 -3.47 25.24
C LEU A 5 -10.79 -3.62 25.36
N GLY A 6 -10.24 -4.84 25.23
CA GLY A 6 -8.80 -5.11 25.35
C GLY A 6 -8.00 -4.65 24.14
N ALA A 7 -8.47 -4.97 22.93
CA ALA A 7 -7.82 -4.56 21.68
C ALA A 7 -7.91 -3.04 21.44
N ALA A 8 -9.06 -2.43 21.77
CA ALA A 8 -9.23 -0.97 21.72
C ALA A 8 -8.40 -0.25 22.80
N ARG A 9 -8.22 -0.86 23.98
CA ARG A 9 -7.31 -0.33 25.01
C ARG A 9 -5.86 -0.42 24.60
N ALA A 10 -5.41 -1.50 23.97
CA ALA A 10 -4.03 -1.66 23.51
C ALA A 10 -3.61 -0.52 22.56
N LEU A 11 -4.45 -0.23 21.56
CA LEU A 11 -4.29 0.91 20.64
C LEU A 11 -4.29 2.28 21.36
N CYS A 12 -5.14 2.45 22.38
CA CYS A 12 -5.16 3.67 23.21
C CYS A 12 -3.99 3.79 24.22
N THR A 13 -3.43 2.69 24.73
CA THR A 13 -2.32 2.72 25.70
C THR A 13 -0.99 3.08 25.06
N VAL A 14 -0.77 2.72 23.79
CA VAL A 14 0.40 3.17 23.02
C VAL A 14 0.33 4.70 22.81
N ALA A 15 -0.84 5.25 22.48
CA ALA A 15 -1.05 6.70 22.35
C ALA A 15 -0.78 7.49 23.65
N ARG A 16 -0.98 6.88 24.84
CA ARG A 16 -0.66 7.51 26.13
C ARG A 16 0.81 7.40 26.53
N ARG A 17 1.55 6.39 26.05
CA ARG A 17 3.00 6.27 26.27
C ARG A 17 3.82 7.21 25.38
N ALA A 18 3.25 7.69 24.27
CA ALA A 18 3.85 8.64 23.34
C ALA A 18 3.74 10.13 23.76
N GLY A 19 3.56 10.44 25.04
CA GLY A 19 3.88 11.77 25.59
C GLY A 19 3.15 12.99 25.01
N CYS A 20 1.91 12.88 24.53
CA CYS A 20 1.11 14.05 24.15
C CYS A 20 0.36 14.63 25.37
N GLN A 21 1.07 15.44 26.16
CA GLN A 21 0.46 16.51 26.94
C GLN A 21 0.79 17.85 26.29
N ALA A 22 -0.21 18.77 26.33
CA ALA A 22 -0.22 20.16 25.84
C ALA A 22 -0.67 20.33 24.37
N ALA A 23 -1.58 21.23 24.02
CA ALA A 23 -2.21 22.31 24.77
C ALA A 23 -3.60 22.63 24.21
N ASN A 24 -4.54 22.73 25.14
CA ASN A 24 -5.82 23.37 24.98
C ASN A 24 -5.59 24.89 25.07
N ARG A 25 -5.78 25.67 23.98
CA ARG A 25 -5.96 27.13 24.08
C ARG A 25 -6.64 27.71 22.84
N SER A 26 -7.95 27.95 23.00
CA SER A 26 -8.70 29.06 22.42
C SER A 26 -7.85 30.32 22.26
N TYR A 27 -7.88 30.98 21.09
CA TYR A 27 -7.95 32.45 21.03
C TYR A 27 -8.65 32.96 19.76
N ARG A 28 -9.61 33.85 20.00
CA ARG A 28 -10.38 34.68 19.06
C ARG A 28 -9.51 35.75 18.41
N GLY A 29 -10.06 36.35 17.35
CA GLY A 29 -9.42 37.27 16.42
C GLY A 29 -8.85 38.57 17.00
N ALA A 30 -8.02 39.22 16.18
CA ALA A 30 -7.85 40.65 16.12
C ALA A 30 -7.38 41.05 14.71
N ALA A 31 -8.14 41.96 14.10
CA ALA A 31 -7.77 42.66 12.89
C ALA A 31 -6.69 43.71 13.19
N SER A 32 -5.77 43.94 12.26
CA SER A 32 -5.07 45.22 12.14
C SER A 32 -4.63 45.45 10.71
N THR A 33 -5.11 46.57 10.18
CA THR A 33 -4.81 47.20 8.91
C THR A 33 -3.39 47.76 8.87
N ALA A 34 -2.66 47.51 7.77
CA ALA A 34 -1.62 48.42 7.30
C ALA A 34 -1.50 48.28 5.76
N HIS A 35 -1.89 49.34 5.06
CA HIS A 35 -1.53 49.57 3.66
C HIS A 35 -0.04 49.95 3.58
N VAL A 36 0.66 49.50 2.51
CA VAL A 36 1.32 50.36 1.50
C VAL A 36 2.17 49.53 0.52
N CYS A 37 1.96 49.86 -0.77
CA CYS A 37 2.76 49.69 -1.98
C CYS A 37 3.09 48.31 -2.58
N GLU A 38 2.33 48.02 -3.64
CA GLU A 38 2.67 47.16 -4.78
C GLU A 38 3.87 47.69 -5.56
N LEU A 39 4.78 46.79 -5.97
CA LEU A 39 5.49 46.86 -7.24
C LEU A 39 5.73 45.42 -7.75
N GLY A 40 4.94 45.04 -8.76
CA GLY A 40 5.30 44.12 -9.85
C GLY A 40 6.04 42.83 -9.53
N SER A 41 5.37 41.83 -8.98
CA SER A 41 5.68 40.42 -9.27
C SER A 41 4.37 39.73 -9.61
N GLY A 42 4.23 39.28 -10.85
CA GLY A 42 3.07 38.55 -11.35
C GLY A 42 2.85 37.27 -10.54
N ARG A 43 2.17 37.41 -9.41
CA ARG A 43 1.79 36.34 -8.51
C ARG A 43 0.67 35.57 -9.19
N TRP A 44 1.05 34.52 -9.91
CA TRP A 44 0.14 33.50 -10.41
C TRP A 44 -0.74 33.00 -9.25
N LYS A 45 -1.92 33.58 -9.13
CA LYS A 45 -3.04 33.05 -8.34
C LYS A 45 -3.83 32.10 -9.24
N GLY A 46 -3.15 31.07 -9.75
CA GLY A 46 -3.80 29.92 -10.36
C GLY A 46 -4.34 29.07 -9.22
N SER A 47 -5.65 29.14 -9.00
CA SER A 47 -6.38 28.17 -8.18
C SER A 47 -6.09 26.77 -8.72
N TYR A 48 -5.13 26.07 -8.11
CA TYR A 48 -4.87 24.64 -8.28
C TYR A 48 -6.14 23.89 -7.88
N LYS A 49 -7.10 23.78 -8.81
CA LYS A 49 -8.14 22.78 -8.73
C LYS A 49 -7.42 21.47 -8.99
N SER A 50 -7.06 20.78 -7.91
CA SER A 50 -6.53 19.43 -7.91
C SER A 50 -7.28 18.61 -8.96
N SER A 51 -6.64 18.37 -10.11
CA SER A 51 -7.10 17.31 -11.00
C SER A 51 -7.04 16.05 -10.16
N ARG A 52 -8.20 15.41 -9.99
CA ARG A 52 -8.36 14.24 -9.15
C ARG A 52 -7.59 13.08 -9.77
N ARG A 53 -6.29 13.00 -9.52
CA ARG A 53 -5.64 11.71 -9.37
C ARG A 53 -6.01 11.25 -7.95
N PRO A 54 -6.78 10.16 -7.76
CA PRO A 54 -6.61 9.47 -6.51
C PRO A 54 -5.12 9.09 -6.52
N PRO A 55 -4.35 9.48 -5.50
CA PRO A 55 -3.00 9.00 -5.40
C PRO A 55 -3.11 7.49 -5.35
N ALA A 56 -2.52 6.84 -6.36
CA ALA A 56 -2.53 5.40 -6.58
C ALA A 56 -3.60 4.70 -5.73
N MET A 57 -4.82 4.54 -6.27
CA MET A 57 -5.96 3.87 -5.61
C MET A 57 -5.65 2.36 -5.44
N LEU A 58 -4.62 2.13 -4.64
CA LEU A 58 -3.85 0.95 -4.27
C LEU A 58 -3.59 1.02 -2.76
N VAL A 59 -4.30 1.88 -2.00
CA VAL A 59 -4.23 1.90 -0.52
C VAL A 59 -4.56 0.51 0.07
N GLY A 60 -5.25 -0.35 -0.70
CA GLY A 60 -5.54 -1.73 -0.34
C GLY A 60 -4.78 -2.81 -1.11
N ALA A 61 -4.60 -2.70 -2.43
CA ALA A 61 -4.24 -3.91 -3.20
C ALA A 61 -2.82 -4.43 -2.93
N ALA A 62 -1.83 -3.61 -2.58
CA ALA A 62 -0.47 -4.10 -2.30
C ALA A 62 -0.43 -5.05 -1.08
N ALA A 63 -1.06 -4.66 0.04
CA ALA A 63 -1.14 -5.49 1.26
C ALA A 63 -1.94 -6.79 1.05
N PHE A 64 -2.90 -6.78 0.12
CA PHE A 64 -3.78 -7.92 -0.17
C PHE A 64 -3.31 -8.76 -1.37
N SER A 65 -2.38 -8.25 -2.20
CA SER A 65 -1.91 -8.90 -3.44
C SER A 65 -0.56 -9.61 -3.29
N LEU A 66 0.30 -9.23 -2.34
CA LEU A 66 1.68 -9.78 -2.28
C LEU A 66 1.90 -10.93 -1.31
N PHE A 67 1.09 -11.11 -0.26
CA PHE A 67 1.35 -12.14 0.76
C PHE A 67 0.75 -13.52 0.43
N SER A 68 0.64 -13.79 -0.86
CA SER A 68 0.26 -15.10 -1.40
C SER A 68 1.42 -16.11 -1.37
N ALA A 69 2.65 -15.65 -1.13
CA ALA A 69 3.89 -16.42 -1.23
C ALA A 69 4.49 -16.91 0.10
N LEU A 70 4.00 -16.47 1.26
CA LEU A 70 4.52 -16.93 2.57
C LEU A 70 3.89 -18.24 3.07
N VAL A 71 3.12 -18.94 2.23
CA VAL A 71 2.61 -20.29 2.55
C VAL A 71 2.94 -21.23 1.39
N GLU A 72 4.17 -21.15 0.92
CA GLU A 72 4.84 -22.26 0.23
C GLU A 72 5.89 -22.88 1.17
N ASP A 73 5.55 -23.00 2.46
CA ASP A 73 6.25 -23.99 3.29
C ASP A 73 6.00 -25.35 2.64
N GLU A 74 7.07 -26.03 2.23
CA GLU A 74 7.04 -27.48 2.05
C GLU A 74 6.80 -28.08 3.44
N ASP A 75 5.53 -28.09 3.89
CA ASP A 75 5.12 -28.73 5.15
C ASP A 75 5.30 -30.25 4.97
N GLU A 76 6.51 -30.75 5.21
CA GLU A 76 6.77 -32.17 5.38
C GLU A 76 5.96 -32.67 6.58
N GLY A 77 4.98 -33.55 6.34
CA GLY A 77 4.21 -34.20 7.42
C GLY A 77 2.73 -33.81 7.56
N LEU A 78 2.12 -33.19 6.55
CA LEU A 78 0.67 -32.95 6.54
C LEU A 78 -0.13 -34.26 6.65
N THR A 79 -1.21 -34.23 7.41
CA THR A 79 -2.19 -35.32 7.37
C THR A 79 -2.95 -35.30 6.03
N ALA A 80 -3.51 -36.44 5.61
CA ALA A 80 -4.35 -36.50 4.42
C ALA A 80 -5.55 -35.52 4.48
N ALA A 81 -6.02 -35.17 5.68
CA ALA A 81 -7.07 -34.19 5.85
C ALA A 81 -6.56 -32.75 5.62
N GLU A 82 -5.34 -32.43 6.04
CA GLU A 82 -4.70 -31.13 5.81
C GLU A 82 -4.29 -30.95 4.35
N GLU A 83 -3.80 -32.00 3.68
CA GLU A 83 -3.55 -31.97 2.23
C GLU A 83 -4.82 -31.59 1.45
N ASN A 84 -5.96 -32.20 1.82
CA ASN A 84 -7.25 -31.86 1.23
C ASN A 84 -7.61 -30.38 1.48
N ILE A 85 -7.37 -29.85 2.68
CA ILE A 85 -7.59 -28.43 2.99
C ILE A 85 -6.72 -27.54 2.10
N VAL A 86 -5.42 -27.85 1.95
CA VAL A 86 -4.50 -27.10 1.10
C VAL A 86 -4.99 -27.07 -0.35
N VAL A 87 -5.46 -28.20 -0.88
CA VAL A 87 -6.05 -28.27 -2.23
C VAL A 87 -7.26 -27.34 -2.35
N HIS A 88 -8.17 -27.32 -1.37
CA HIS A 88 -9.32 -26.44 -1.40
C HIS A 88 -8.93 -24.96 -1.31
N LEU A 89 -7.95 -24.61 -0.46
CA LEU A 89 -7.43 -23.24 -0.35
C LEU A 89 -6.80 -22.77 -1.67
N LYS A 90 -6.00 -23.61 -2.32
CA LYS A 90 -5.43 -23.34 -3.65
C LYS A 90 -6.54 -23.15 -4.69
N LYS A 91 -7.59 -23.97 -4.66
CA LYS A 91 -8.75 -23.83 -5.55
C LYS A 91 -9.50 -22.50 -5.32
N ALA A 92 -9.79 -22.15 -4.06
CA ALA A 92 -10.44 -20.89 -3.72
C ALA A 92 -9.65 -19.69 -4.24
N LYS A 93 -8.33 -19.67 -4.01
CA LYS A 93 -7.43 -18.63 -4.50
C LYS A 93 -7.46 -18.50 -6.02
N LEU A 94 -7.44 -19.64 -6.73
CA LEU A 94 -7.55 -19.63 -8.19
C LEU A 94 -8.89 -19.06 -8.67
N SER A 95 -10.00 -19.41 -8.01
CA SER A 95 -11.32 -18.85 -8.33
C SER A 95 -11.35 -17.33 -8.08
N ILE A 96 -10.74 -16.83 -6.99
CA ILE A 96 -10.59 -15.38 -6.76
C ILE A 96 -9.83 -14.72 -7.90
N MET A 97 -8.71 -15.31 -8.33
CA MET A 97 -7.88 -14.77 -9.43
C MET A 97 -8.64 -14.72 -10.76
N LYS A 98 -9.57 -15.65 -10.99
CA LYS A 98 -10.45 -15.67 -12.18
C LYS A 98 -11.65 -14.73 -12.08
N GLY A 99 -11.90 -14.12 -10.93
CA GLY A 99 -13.11 -13.34 -10.66
C GLY A 99 -14.35 -14.19 -10.35
N GLU A 100 -14.18 -15.49 -10.13
CA GLU A 100 -15.24 -16.44 -9.74
C GLU A 100 -15.51 -16.33 -8.24
N MET A 101 -16.01 -15.16 -7.82
CA MET A 101 -16.06 -14.79 -6.40
C MET A 101 -17.02 -15.68 -5.60
N GLU A 102 -18.16 -16.07 -6.16
CA GLU A 102 -19.15 -16.93 -5.49
C GLU A 102 -18.63 -18.35 -5.29
N GLU A 103 -17.94 -18.91 -6.30
CA GLU A 103 -17.31 -20.23 -6.19
C GLU A 103 -16.23 -20.21 -5.11
N ALA A 104 -15.40 -19.16 -5.08
CA ALA A 104 -14.38 -19.00 -4.04
C ALA A 104 -14.98 -18.97 -2.63
N GLU A 105 -16.08 -18.25 -2.43
CA GLU A 105 -16.78 -18.18 -1.14
C GLU A 105 -17.32 -19.55 -0.71
N GLU A 106 -17.94 -20.30 -1.62
CA GLU A 106 -18.45 -21.63 -1.34
C GLU A 106 -17.33 -22.59 -0.93
N ILE A 107 -16.20 -22.55 -1.66
CA ILE A 107 -15.01 -23.35 -1.35
C ILE A 107 -14.46 -22.97 0.03
N LEU A 108 -14.33 -21.69 0.34
CA LEU A 108 -13.80 -21.23 1.64
C LEU A 108 -14.70 -21.66 2.81
N HIS A 109 -16.02 -21.59 2.66
CA HIS A 109 -16.94 -22.10 3.69
C HIS A 109 -16.83 -23.62 3.91
N LYS A 110 -16.66 -24.40 2.84
CA LYS A 110 -16.38 -25.85 2.94
C LYS A 110 -15.05 -26.10 3.64
N THR A 111 -14.03 -25.35 3.26
CA THR A 111 -12.67 -25.44 3.80
C THR A 111 -12.65 -25.13 5.30
N LEU A 112 -13.36 -24.09 5.75
CA LEU A 112 -13.43 -23.71 7.15
C LEU A 112 -14.03 -24.84 8.02
N ARG A 113 -15.08 -25.52 7.52
CA ARG A 113 -15.66 -26.68 8.21
C ARG A 113 -14.67 -27.82 8.34
N LEU A 114 -13.91 -28.12 7.28
CA LEU A 114 -12.87 -29.14 7.31
C LEU A 114 -11.74 -28.75 8.29
N ALA A 115 -11.30 -27.49 8.26
CA ALA A 115 -10.26 -26.98 9.15
C ALA A 115 -10.67 -27.10 10.64
N HIS A 116 -11.93 -26.82 10.97
CA HIS A 116 -12.47 -27.07 12.30
C HIS A 116 -12.56 -28.56 12.65
N ALA A 117 -12.97 -29.42 11.72
CA ALA A 117 -13.06 -30.86 11.95
C ALA A 117 -11.69 -31.50 12.19
N CYS A 118 -10.63 -30.93 11.60
CA CYS A 118 -9.26 -31.38 11.79
C CYS A 118 -8.54 -30.65 12.93
N GLU A 119 -9.25 -29.75 13.64
CA GLU A 119 -8.72 -28.91 14.72
C GLU A 119 -7.43 -28.13 14.35
N SER A 120 -7.23 -27.87 13.05
CA SER A 120 -6.01 -27.23 12.54
C SER A 120 -6.11 -25.72 12.67
N ARG A 121 -5.46 -25.17 13.70
CA ARG A 121 -5.48 -23.73 14.00
C ARG A 121 -4.91 -22.88 12.88
N ARG A 122 -3.84 -23.36 12.23
CA ARG A 122 -3.22 -22.73 11.05
C ARG A 122 -4.22 -22.64 9.91
N ALA A 123 -4.86 -23.75 9.56
CA ALA A 123 -5.87 -23.79 8.49
C ALA A 123 -7.09 -22.89 8.77
N ILE A 124 -7.58 -22.86 10.02
CA ILE A 124 -8.71 -22.00 10.41
C ILE A 124 -8.33 -20.53 10.23
N THR A 125 -7.16 -20.12 10.73
CA THR A 125 -6.67 -18.73 10.66
C THR A 125 -6.50 -18.30 9.20
N TYR A 126 -5.86 -19.14 8.39
CA TYR A 126 -5.64 -18.86 6.97
C TYR A 126 -6.95 -18.82 6.16
N THR A 127 -7.91 -19.70 6.48
CA THR A 127 -9.23 -19.66 5.82
C THR A 127 -9.98 -18.39 6.16
N TYR A 128 -9.95 -17.92 7.41
CA TYR A 128 -10.54 -16.63 7.79
C TYR A 128 -9.86 -15.45 7.09
N ASP A 129 -8.53 -15.45 6.96
CA ASP A 129 -7.79 -14.43 6.20
C ASP A 129 -8.28 -14.37 4.74
N LEU A 130 -8.35 -15.51 4.05
CA LEU A 130 -8.85 -15.56 2.67
C LEU A 130 -10.31 -15.10 2.54
N MET A 131 -11.17 -15.47 3.48
CA MET A 131 -12.57 -15.00 3.50
C MET A 131 -12.64 -13.48 3.68
N ALA A 132 -11.77 -12.91 4.53
CA ALA A 132 -11.70 -11.48 4.75
C ALA A 132 -11.17 -10.74 3.51
N ASN A 133 -10.14 -11.30 2.85
CA ASN A 133 -9.62 -10.79 1.59
C ASN A 133 -10.69 -10.80 0.49
N LEU A 134 -11.46 -11.88 0.37
CA LEU A 134 -12.58 -11.99 -0.56
C LEU A 134 -13.67 -10.95 -0.27
N ALA A 135 -14.06 -10.79 1.00
CA ALA A 135 -15.01 -9.76 1.40
C ALA A 135 -14.50 -8.34 1.06
N PHE A 136 -13.21 -8.07 1.28
CA PHE A 136 -12.58 -6.82 0.90
C PHE A 136 -12.65 -6.55 -0.61
N LEU A 137 -12.33 -7.56 -1.43
CA LEU A 137 -12.39 -7.47 -2.90
C LEU A 137 -13.80 -7.18 -3.43
N ARG A 138 -14.84 -7.62 -2.72
CA ARG A 138 -16.24 -7.32 -3.04
C ARG A 138 -16.73 -5.96 -2.51
N GLY A 139 -15.89 -5.21 -1.80
CA GLY A 139 -16.27 -3.97 -1.14
C GLY A 139 -17.11 -4.19 0.13
N GLU A 140 -17.20 -5.41 0.65
CA GLU A 140 -17.91 -5.76 1.89
C GLU A 140 -17.03 -5.43 3.11
N TYR A 141 -16.61 -4.16 3.27
CA TYR A 141 -15.61 -3.75 4.26
C TYR A 141 -16.00 -4.06 5.71
N ASP A 142 -17.27 -3.91 6.08
CA ASP A 142 -17.76 -4.27 7.42
C ASP A 142 -17.65 -5.78 7.70
N ARG A 143 -17.83 -6.61 6.68
CA ARG A 143 -17.68 -8.06 6.78
C ARG A 143 -16.20 -8.42 6.89
N ALA A 144 -15.36 -7.81 6.06
CA ALA A 144 -13.92 -8.00 6.11
C ALA A 144 -13.35 -7.62 7.49
N GLU A 145 -13.77 -6.48 8.05
CA GLU A 145 -13.38 -6.04 9.39
C GLU A 145 -13.74 -7.07 10.47
N LYS A 146 -14.98 -7.59 10.44
CA LYS A 146 -15.43 -8.63 11.39
C LYS A 146 -14.61 -9.90 11.28
N LEU A 147 -14.31 -10.34 10.06
CA LEU A 147 -13.52 -11.54 9.81
C LEU A 147 -12.09 -11.35 10.34
N PHE A 148 -11.41 -10.24 10.01
CA PHE A 148 -10.06 -9.99 10.53
C PHE A 148 -9.99 -9.83 12.04
N LYS A 149 -10.97 -9.16 12.67
CA LYS A 149 -11.07 -9.12 14.13
C LYS A 149 -11.20 -10.52 14.73
N THR A 150 -12.01 -11.37 14.10
CA THR A 150 -12.17 -12.78 14.51
C THR A 150 -10.85 -13.54 14.36
N THR A 151 -10.13 -13.35 13.26
CA THR A 151 -8.80 -13.92 13.03
C THR A 151 -7.82 -13.52 14.13
N LEU A 152 -7.69 -12.21 14.43
CA LEU A 152 -6.77 -11.71 15.45
C LEU A 152 -7.11 -12.25 16.86
N VAL A 153 -8.40 -12.30 17.22
CA VAL A 153 -8.84 -12.90 18.50
C VAL A 153 -8.48 -14.38 18.54
N TYR A 154 -8.76 -15.11 17.47
CA TYR A 154 -8.44 -16.53 17.38
C TYR A 154 -6.92 -16.79 17.43
N MET A 155 -6.10 -15.91 16.87
CA MET A 155 -4.64 -15.99 16.98
C MET A 155 -4.16 -15.77 18.44
N MET A 156 -4.69 -14.76 19.12
CA MET A 156 -4.35 -14.47 20.53
C MET A 156 -4.77 -15.61 21.46
N ASP A 157 -5.97 -16.15 21.29
CA ASP A 157 -6.44 -17.32 22.05
C ASP A 157 -5.57 -18.57 21.79
N GLY A 158 -4.78 -18.56 20.70
CA GLY A 158 -3.83 -19.59 20.33
C GLY A 158 -2.42 -19.36 20.85
N GLY A 159 -2.20 -18.27 21.60
CA GLY A 159 -0.88 -17.90 22.11
C GLY A 159 0.01 -17.18 21.10
N VAL A 160 -0.50 -16.82 19.92
CA VAL A 160 0.25 -15.99 18.96
C VAL A 160 0.46 -14.61 19.57
N LYS A 161 1.72 -14.17 19.64
CA LYS A 161 2.07 -12.87 20.21
C LYS A 161 1.74 -11.74 19.25
N GLN A 162 1.49 -10.55 19.80
CA GLN A 162 1.17 -9.37 18.99
C GLN A 162 2.36 -8.85 18.16
N ASP A 163 3.59 -9.21 18.54
CA ASP A 163 4.80 -8.93 17.77
C ASP A 163 5.15 -10.06 16.77
N ASP A 164 4.31 -11.08 16.62
CA ASP A 164 4.49 -12.11 15.59
C ASP A 164 4.23 -11.53 14.19
N ASN A 165 5.00 -11.98 13.18
CA ASN A 165 4.87 -11.47 11.82
C ASN A 165 3.46 -11.73 11.27
N SER A 166 2.89 -12.91 11.54
CA SER A 166 1.54 -13.26 11.10
C SER A 166 0.47 -12.35 11.74
N PHE A 167 0.63 -11.99 13.02
CA PHE A 167 -0.30 -11.10 13.71
C PHE A 167 -0.24 -9.68 13.14
N ILE A 168 0.99 -9.19 12.88
CA ILE A 168 1.23 -7.87 12.31
C ILE A 168 0.70 -7.79 10.88
N GLU A 169 0.84 -8.86 10.08
CA GLU A 169 0.30 -8.93 8.72
C GLU A 169 -1.22 -8.74 8.69
N ILE A 170 -1.96 -9.49 9.53
CA ILE A 170 -3.41 -9.33 9.65
C ILE A 170 -3.78 -7.92 10.15
N SER A 171 -2.97 -7.37 11.07
CA SER A 171 -3.15 -6.00 11.57
C SER A 171 -2.94 -4.95 10.48
N LEU A 172 -2.01 -5.17 9.56
CA LEU A 172 -1.77 -4.29 8.40
C LEU A 172 -2.96 -4.29 7.45
N LYS A 173 -3.50 -5.48 7.12
CA LYS A 173 -4.72 -5.63 6.30
C LYS A 173 -5.93 -4.92 6.95
N MET A 174 -6.06 -5.03 8.28
CA MET A 174 -7.10 -4.33 9.04
C MET A 174 -6.92 -2.80 9.02
N ALA A 175 -5.69 -2.29 9.07
CA ALA A 175 -5.41 -0.86 8.94
C ALA A 175 -5.85 -0.30 7.57
N SER A 176 -5.61 -1.06 6.49
CA SER A 176 -6.11 -0.71 5.15
C SER A 176 -7.65 -0.74 5.06
N ILE A 177 -8.33 -1.63 5.77
CA ILE A 177 -9.81 -1.59 5.87
C ILE A 177 -10.28 -0.33 6.58
N TYR A 178 -9.64 0.06 7.68
CA TYR A 178 -9.97 1.31 8.36
C TYR A 178 -9.77 2.53 7.47
N ALA A 179 -8.73 2.51 6.62
CA ALA A 179 -8.55 3.53 5.59
C ALA A 179 -9.72 3.57 4.61
N SER A 180 -10.17 2.42 4.08
CA SER A 180 -11.32 2.32 3.17
C SER A 180 -12.64 2.75 3.81
N LEU A 181 -12.83 2.47 5.10
CA LEU A 181 -13.99 2.91 5.89
C LEU A 181 -13.92 4.38 6.34
N ASN A 182 -12.87 5.12 5.93
CA ASN A 182 -12.60 6.50 6.36
C ASN A 182 -12.51 6.67 7.89
N GLN A 183 -12.11 5.63 8.61
CA GLN A 183 -11.86 5.65 10.05
C GLN A 183 -10.41 6.07 10.31
N LYS A 184 -10.12 7.36 10.10
CA LYS A 184 -8.75 7.90 10.03
C LYS A 184 -7.90 7.57 11.26
N ASP A 185 -8.44 7.78 12.46
CA ASP A 185 -7.69 7.54 13.71
C ASP A 185 -7.29 6.07 13.87
N LEU A 186 -8.19 5.15 13.50
CA LEU A 186 -7.94 3.71 13.57
C LEU A 186 -6.97 3.25 12.48
N ALA A 187 -7.07 3.81 11.27
CA ALA A 187 -6.13 3.54 10.19
C ALA A 187 -4.71 3.94 10.57
N VAL A 188 -4.52 5.19 11.03
CA VAL A 188 -3.22 5.70 11.46
C VAL A 188 -2.65 4.89 12.62
N ALA A 189 -3.47 4.59 13.64
CA ALA A 189 -3.03 3.76 14.76
C ALA A 189 -2.63 2.35 14.32
N GLY A 190 -3.35 1.74 13.37
CA GLY A 190 -3.02 0.43 12.82
C GLY A 190 -1.69 0.42 12.06
N PHE A 191 -1.46 1.37 11.15
CA PHE A 191 -0.18 1.47 10.44
C PHE A 191 1.00 1.73 11.39
N GLN A 192 0.82 2.62 12.37
CA GLN A 192 1.84 2.89 13.38
C GLN A 192 2.13 1.67 14.25
N PHE A 193 1.10 0.92 14.66
CA PHE A 193 1.28 -0.33 15.40
C PHE A 193 2.16 -1.31 14.63
N CYS A 194 1.90 -1.53 13.34
CA CYS A 194 2.69 -2.45 12.52
C CYS A 194 4.16 -1.99 12.43
N ILE A 195 4.39 -0.73 12.05
CA ILE A 195 5.74 -0.17 11.88
C ILE A 195 6.53 -0.23 13.19
N MET A 196 5.94 0.23 14.30
CA MET A 196 6.62 0.25 15.60
C MET A 196 6.94 -1.15 16.13
N SER A 197 5.99 -2.08 16.00
CA SER A 197 6.19 -3.46 16.46
C SER A 197 7.32 -4.15 15.69
N LEU A 198 7.39 -3.93 14.37
CA LEU A 198 8.46 -4.48 13.54
C LEU A 198 9.80 -3.82 13.81
N ASP A 199 9.86 -2.48 13.96
CA ASP A 199 11.09 -1.77 14.33
C ASP A 199 11.66 -2.25 15.67
N GLU A 200 10.81 -2.42 16.68
CA GLU A 200 11.22 -2.95 17.98
C GLU A 200 11.67 -4.41 17.87
N LYS A 201 10.97 -5.22 17.08
CA LYS A 201 11.34 -6.62 16.84
C LYS A 201 12.71 -6.71 16.16
N ILE A 202 12.92 -5.99 15.06
CA ILE A 202 14.20 -5.95 14.33
C ILE A 202 15.35 -5.53 15.25
N LYS A 203 15.14 -4.54 16.13
CA LYS A 203 16.15 -4.15 17.13
C LYS A 203 16.53 -5.30 18.08
N LYS A 204 15.54 -6.04 18.58
CA LYS A 204 15.78 -7.21 19.45
C LYS A 204 16.46 -8.36 18.71
N GLN A 205 16.24 -8.48 17.40
CA GLN A 205 16.84 -9.54 16.59
C GLN A 205 18.33 -9.31 16.35
N LYS A 206 18.85 -8.07 16.37
CA LYS A 206 20.24 -7.73 15.99
C LYS A 206 21.31 -8.58 16.67
N ASP A 207 21.12 -8.92 17.94
CA ASP A 207 22.12 -9.62 18.76
C ASP A 207 21.84 -11.13 18.90
N LEU A 208 20.79 -11.65 18.26
CA LEU A 208 20.48 -13.09 18.28
C LEU A 208 21.38 -13.85 17.29
N SER A 209 21.77 -15.08 17.62
CA SER A 209 22.50 -15.97 16.70
C SER A 209 21.56 -16.53 15.62
N GLU A 210 22.14 -17.03 14.52
CA GLU A 210 21.39 -17.73 13.45
C GLU A 210 20.76 -19.05 13.92
N GLU A 211 21.30 -19.67 14.97
CA GLU A 211 20.71 -20.86 15.62
C GLU A 211 19.36 -20.55 16.29
N ILE A 212 19.17 -19.31 16.76
CA ILE A 212 17.95 -18.87 17.45
C ILE A 212 16.95 -18.26 16.47
N LEU A 213 17.43 -17.56 15.45
CA LEU A 213 16.60 -16.85 14.47
C LEU A 213 17.27 -16.87 13.11
N THR A 214 16.62 -17.55 12.16
CA THR A 214 17.21 -17.79 10.83
C THR A 214 17.38 -16.49 10.05
N ALA A 215 18.28 -16.49 9.07
CA ALA A 215 18.44 -15.37 8.14
C ALA A 215 17.12 -15.07 7.41
N GLU A 216 16.38 -16.11 7.03
CA GLU A 216 15.09 -15.99 6.36
C GLU A 216 14.03 -15.30 7.24
N GLU A 217 13.91 -15.67 8.52
CA GLU A 217 12.95 -15.03 9.43
C GLU A 217 13.27 -13.54 9.65
N ARG A 218 14.56 -13.18 9.64
CA ARG A 218 15.01 -11.77 9.72
C ARG A 218 14.62 -11.01 8.47
N THR A 219 14.89 -11.57 7.30
CA THR A 219 14.51 -11.01 6.00
C THR A 219 12.99 -10.86 5.92
N ASN A 220 12.21 -11.87 6.30
CA ASN A 220 10.75 -11.81 6.32
C ASN A 220 10.22 -10.70 7.24
N THR A 221 10.83 -10.52 8.41
CA THR A 221 10.47 -9.43 9.33
C THR A 221 10.75 -8.06 8.72
N ARG A 222 11.90 -7.90 8.06
CA ARG A 222 12.31 -6.65 7.39
C ARG A 222 11.43 -6.35 6.19
N LEU A 223 11.12 -7.35 5.36
CA LEU A 223 10.20 -7.20 4.23
C LEU A 223 8.79 -6.80 4.67
N LEU A 224 8.28 -7.37 5.76
CA LEU A 224 7.00 -6.95 6.34
C LEU A 224 7.02 -5.49 6.81
N LEU A 225 8.17 -4.98 7.29
CA LEU A 225 8.33 -3.56 7.62
C LEU A 225 8.28 -2.71 6.35
N GLY A 226 9.01 -3.11 5.29
CA GLY A 226 8.96 -2.44 3.99
C GLY A 226 7.53 -2.33 3.45
N LEU A 227 6.75 -3.41 3.54
CA LEU A 227 5.35 -3.45 3.09
C LEU A 227 4.40 -2.62 3.98
N SER A 228 4.67 -2.57 5.28
CA SER A 228 3.93 -1.69 6.21
C SER A 228 4.17 -0.22 5.91
N LEU A 229 5.42 0.14 5.60
CA LEU A 229 5.83 1.49 5.21
C LEU A 229 5.21 1.90 3.85
N ASP A 230 5.27 1.03 2.82
CA ASP A 230 4.61 1.26 1.52
C ASP A 230 3.10 1.50 1.70
N SER A 231 2.42 0.61 2.43
CA SER A 231 0.98 0.71 2.66
C SER A 231 0.61 2.01 3.38
N TYR A 232 1.39 2.41 4.40
CA TYR A 232 1.16 3.68 5.09
C TYR A 232 1.48 4.88 4.19
N ALA A 233 2.53 4.81 3.37
CA ALA A 233 2.86 5.85 2.40
C ALA A 233 1.67 6.11 1.47
N ARG A 234 1.09 5.05 0.87
CA ARG A 234 -0.11 5.16 0.01
C ARG A 234 -1.28 5.84 0.73
N TYR A 235 -1.53 5.46 1.99
CA TYR A 235 -2.54 6.12 2.82
C TYR A 235 -2.25 7.61 3.03
N LEU A 236 -0.99 7.97 3.31
CA LEU A 236 -0.56 9.35 3.49
C LEU A 236 -0.72 10.17 2.21
N VAL A 237 -0.39 9.61 1.03
CA VAL A 237 -0.63 10.30 -0.23
C VAL A 237 -2.13 10.55 -0.42
N ALA A 238 -2.99 9.55 -0.14
CA ALA A 238 -4.47 9.69 -0.18
C ALA A 238 -5.03 10.79 0.72
N ASN A 239 -4.29 11.15 1.76
CA ASN A 239 -4.64 12.24 2.68
C ASN A 239 -3.80 13.51 2.45
N SER A 240 -3.13 13.62 1.29
CA SER A 240 -2.31 14.77 0.88
C SER A 240 -1.12 15.07 1.81
N GLN A 241 -0.64 14.09 2.58
CA GLN A 241 0.50 14.22 3.49
C GLN A 241 1.81 13.84 2.78
N LEU A 242 2.13 14.57 1.71
CA LEU A 242 3.18 14.19 0.74
C LEU A 242 4.59 14.09 1.35
N LEU A 243 4.96 14.98 2.27
CA LEU A 243 6.29 14.92 2.92
C LEU A 243 6.45 13.64 3.75
N HIS A 244 5.42 13.26 4.51
CA HIS A 244 5.46 12.05 5.32
C HIS A 244 5.45 10.80 4.42
N ALA A 245 4.66 10.81 3.34
CA ALA A 245 4.63 9.73 2.37
C ALA A 245 6.01 9.50 1.73
N GLN A 246 6.70 10.57 1.34
CA GLN A 246 8.06 10.49 0.80
C GLN A 246 9.00 9.75 1.76
N THR A 247 9.03 10.13 3.04
CA THR A 247 9.87 9.45 4.04
C THR A 247 9.53 7.98 4.21
N MET A 248 8.25 7.61 4.14
CA MET A 248 7.85 6.21 4.21
C MET A 248 8.29 5.42 2.96
N TYR A 249 8.13 5.99 1.76
CA TYR A 249 8.58 5.38 0.51
C TYR A 249 10.10 5.22 0.43
N GLU A 250 10.87 6.22 0.86
CA GLU A 250 12.34 6.14 0.89
C GLU A 250 12.82 4.97 1.77
N LYS A 251 12.24 4.81 2.96
CA LYS A 251 12.56 3.69 3.86
C LYS A 251 12.11 2.34 3.30
N ALA A 252 10.92 2.27 2.71
CA ALA A 252 10.43 1.05 2.07
C ALA A 252 11.33 0.64 0.90
N LEU A 253 11.79 1.61 0.11
CA LEU A 253 12.70 1.40 -1.02
C LEU A 253 14.08 0.91 -0.57
N GLU A 254 14.63 1.48 0.51
CA GLU A 254 15.89 1.03 1.11
C GLU A 254 15.81 -0.44 1.53
N ILE A 255 14.78 -0.80 2.31
CA ILE A 255 14.56 -2.19 2.74
C ILE A 255 14.42 -3.13 1.53
N CYS A 256 13.61 -2.75 0.54
CA CYS A 256 13.38 -3.59 -0.64
C CYS A 256 14.66 -3.81 -1.45
N ARG A 257 15.50 -2.79 -1.58
CA ARG A 257 16.81 -2.90 -2.25
C ARG A 257 17.77 -3.81 -1.49
N GLU A 258 17.84 -3.67 -0.18
CA GLU A 258 18.74 -4.47 0.66
C GLU A 258 18.34 -5.95 0.66
N GLU A 259 17.05 -6.26 0.78
CA GLU A 259 16.57 -7.63 0.94
C GLU A 259 16.28 -8.36 -0.38
N GLN A 260 15.85 -7.64 -1.43
CA GLN A 260 15.39 -8.25 -2.70
C GLN A 260 16.19 -7.78 -3.92
N GLY A 261 17.00 -6.72 -3.78
CA GLY A 261 17.82 -6.17 -4.85
C GLY A 261 17.11 -5.16 -5.77
N GLU A 262 17.89 -4.51 -6.62
CA GLU A 262 17.44 -3.42 -7.51
C GLU A 262 16.47 -3.88 -8.61
N LEU A 263 16.57 -5.15 -9.05
CA LEU A 263 15.74 -5.70 -10.13
C LEU A 263 14.39 -6.24 -9.63
N HIS A 264 14.16 -6.25 -8.32
CA HIS A 264 12.91 -6.77 -7.79
C HIS A 264 11.72 -5.90 -8.23
N PRO A 265 10.58 -6.47 -8.66
CA PRO A 265 9.41 -5.69 -9.10
C PRO A 265 8.91 -4.67 -8.08
N GLN A 266 9.01 -4.99 -6.78
CA GLN A 266 8.62 -4.06 -5.72
C GLN A 266 9.58 -2.85 -5.66
N THR A 267 10.87 -3.04 -5.90
CA THR A 267 11.85 -1.94 -5.95
C THR A 267 11.51 -0.96 -7.08
N VAL A 268 11.20 -1.50 -8.26
CA VAL A 268 10.78 -0.71 -9.43
C VAL A 268 9.49 0.06 -9.16
N THR A 269 8.53 -0.58 -8.49
CA THR A 269 7.25 0.04 -8.12
C THR A 269 7.46 1.18 -7.12
N LEU A 270 8.27 0.97 -6.07
CA LEU A 270 8.59 1.99 -5.06
C LEU A 270 9.32 3.20 -5.65
N LEU A 271 10.20 3.00 -6.65
CA LEU A 271 10.83 4.10 -7.38
C LEU A 271 9.81 4.96 -8.14
N SER A 272 8.86 4.32 -8.83
CA SER A 272 7.79 5.02 -9.54
C SER A 272 6.87 5.78 -8.57
N ASP A 273 6.51 5.17 -7.44
CA ASP A 273 5.65 5.82 -6.44
C ASP A 273 6.35 7.01 -5.76
N LEU A 274 7.64 6.89 -5.45
CA LEU A 274 8.44 8.01 -4.94
C LEU A 274 8.52 9.16 -5.97
N ALA A 275 8.71 8.85 -7.25
CA ALA A 275 8.68 9.85 -8.31
C ALA A 275 7.33 10.56 -8.40
N ALA A 276 6.21 9.83 -8.27
CA ALA A 276 4.88 10.42 -8.25
C ALA A 276 4.66 11.35 -7.04
N VAL A 277 5.18 11.00 -5.87
CA VAL A 277 5.12 11.88 -4.68
C VAL A 277 5.95 13.14 -4.89
N LEU A 278 7.15 13.04 -5.47
CA LEU A 278 8.00 14.20 -5.77
C LEU A 278 7.36 15.12 -6.82
N GLU A 279 6.72 14.55 -7.85
CA GLU A 279 5.93 15.30 -8.84
C GLU A 279 4.81 16.08 -8.16
N ALA A 280 4.04 15.43 -7.28
CA ALA A 280 2.97 16.09 -6.52
C ALA A 280 3.49 17.18 -5.56
N GLN A 281 4.75 17.12 -5.15
CA GLN A 281 5.43 18.18 -4.39
C GLN A 281 5.97 19.33 -5.28
N GLY A 282 5.89 19.21 -6.61
CA GLY A 282 6.44 20.16 -7.57
C GLY A 282 7.96 20.00 -7.83
N ARG A 283 8.57 18.91 -7.37
CA ARG A 283 10.02 18.63 -7.50
C ARG A 283 10.29 17.78 -8.75
N PHE A 284 10.01 18.36 -9.92
CA PHE A 284 9.95 17.60 -11.18
C PHE A 284 11.30 17.00 -11.63
N ASP A 285 12.42 17.69 -11.40
CA ASP A 285 13.75 17.19 -11.80
C ASP A 285 14.18 15.97 -10.97
N GLU A 286 13.86 15.98 -9.68
CA GLU A 286 14.09 14.85 -8.78
C GLU A 286 13.16 13.69 -9.13
N ALA A 287 11.87 13.99 -9.36
CA ALA A 287 10.90 13.00 -9.85
C ALA A 287 11.37 12.32 -11.15
N TYR A 288 11.90 13.11 -12.09
CA TYR A 288 12.41 12.59 -13.36
C TYR A 288 13.58 11.63 -13.17
N THR A 289 14.47 11.91 -12.21
CA THR A 289 15.59 11.04 -11.87
C THR A 289 15.10 9.67 -11.39
N TYR A 290 14.14 9.65 -10.46
CA TYR A 290 13.58 8.40 -9.94
C TYR A 290 12.78 7.62 -10.98
N ILE A 291 11.92 8.29 -11.77
CA ILE A 291 11.10 7.59 -12.77
C ILE A 291 11.94 7.04 -13.92
N LYS A 292 13.02 7.74 -14.29
CA LYS A 292 13.98 7.24 -15.29
C LYS A 292 14.68 5.98 -14.80
N GLN A 293 15.12 5.97 -13.53
CA GLN A 293 15.67 4.76 -12.92
C GLN A 293 14.64 3.61 -12.92
N ALA A 294 13.39 3.88 -12.52
CA ALA A 294 12.32 2.88 -12.56
C ALA A 294 12.11 2.31 -13.97
N TYR A 295 12.10 3.19 -14.98
CA TYR A 295 11.95 2.80 -16.39
C TYR A 295 13.11 1.92 -16.87
N ASP A 296 14.36 2.33 -16.62
CA ASP A 296 15.55 1.58 -17.06
C ASP A 296 15.62 0.18 -16.42
N LEU A 297 15.18 0.05 -15.16
CA LEU A 297 15.07 -1.25 -14.49
C LEU A 297 13.90 -2.07 -15.04
N ALA A 298 12.73 -1.45 -15.23
CA ALA A 298 11.54 -2.11 -15.76
C ALA A 298 11.74 -2.72 -17.15
N GLN A 299 12.58 -2.08 -17.99
CA GLN A 299 12.96 -2.61 -19.31
C GLN A 299 13.79 -3.90 -19.22
N LYS A 300 14.64 -4.04 -18.20
CA LYS A 300 15.50 -5.22 -18.03
C LYS A 300 14.75 -6.46 -17.56
N THR A 301 13.61 -6.27 -16.89
CA THR A 301 12.88 -7.34 -16.20
C THR A 301 11.51 -7.64 -16.78
N GLU A 302 11.16 -7.05 -17.94
CA GLU A 302 9.81 -7.11 -18.52
C GLU A 302 8.70 -6.83 -17.48
N HIS A 303 8.89 -5.78 -16.68
CA HIS A 303 8.02 -5.49 -15.53
C HIS A 303 6.53 -5.39 -15.94
N PRO A 304 5.58 -6.03 -15.22
CA PRO A 304 4.19 -6.12 -15.65
C PRO A 304 3.48 -4.77 -15.79
N ASN A 305 3.95 -3.76 -15.04
CA ASN A 305 3.36 -2.41 -14.99
C ASN A 305 4.21 -1.35 -15.72
N GLN A 306 4.97 -1.73 -16.76
CA GLN A 306 5.76 -0.78 -17.56
C GLN A 306 4.94 0.41 -18.07
N HIS A 307 3.67 0.20 -18.47
CA HIS A 307 2.78 1.24 -18.96
C HIS A 307 2.45 2.30 -17.90
N VAL A 308 2.36 1.92 -16.62
CA VAL A 308 2.16 2.84 -15.50
C VAL A 308 3.39 3.73 -15.31
N ILE A 309 4.59 3.14 -15.35
CA ILE A 309 5.86 3.87 -15.22
C ILE A 309 6.01 4.90 -16.34
N LEU A 310 5.73 4.50 -17.59
CA LEU A 310 5.73 5.39 -18.74
C LEU A 310 4.70 6.52 -18.61
N GLY A 311 3.47 6.22 -18.16
CA GLY A 311 2.44 7.23 -17.93
C GLY A 311 2.85 8.26 -16.87
N ASN A 312 3.50 7.83 -15.80
CA ASN A 312 4.06 8.72 -14.77
C ASN A 312 5.21 9.57 -15.33
N MET A 313 6.11 8.96 -16.10
CA MET A 313 7.22 9.67 -16.75
C MET A 313 6.72 10.75 -17.72
N ALA A 314 5.72 10.45 -18.53
CA ALA A 314 5.10 11.40 -19.44
C ALA A 314 4.44 12.57 -18.70
N MET A 315 3.81 12.32 -17.54
CA MET A 315 3.25 13.38 -16.72
C MET A 315 4.34 14.30 -16.14
N ILE A 316 5.44 13.72 -15.65
CA ILE A 316 6.59 14.50 -15.15
C ILE A 316 7.16 15.38 -16.27
N LEU A 317 7.35 14.82 -17.48
CA LEU A 317 7.80 15.57 -18.65
C LEU A 317 6.82 16.67 -19.05
N LEU A 318 5.51 16.42 -18.95
CA LEU A 318 4.48 17.42 -19.20
C LEU A 318 4.60 18.59 -18.20
N HIS A 319 4.88 18.32 -16.92
CA HIS A 319 5.12 19.35 -15.91
C HIS A 319 6.43 20.12 -16.10
N GLN A 320 7.44 19.52 -16.74
CA GLN A 320 8.67 20.19 -17.18
C GLN A 320 8.51 20.95 -18.52
N GLU A 321 7.30 21.02 -19.09
CA GLU A 321 7.02 21.63 -20.41
C GLU A 321 7.77 20.95 -21.58
N HIS A 322 8.25 19.72 -21.40
CA HIS A 322 8.84 18.90 -22.46
C HIS A 322 7.75 18.21 -23.29
N LEU A 323 6.91 19.01 -23.97
CA LEU A 323 5.65 18.55 -24.59
C LEU A 323 5.85 17.52 -25.71
N VAL A 324 6.96 17.57 -26.44
CA VAL A 324 7.25 16.62 -27.54
C VAL A 324 7.58 15.24 -26.96
N ASP A 325 8.44 15.19 -25.96
CA ASP A 325 8.80 13.94 -25.29
C ASP A 325 7.62 13.35 -24.52
N ALA A 326 6.86 14.19 -23.81
CA ALA A 326 5.65 13.76 -23.11
C ALA A 326 4.63 13.10 -24.06
N GLU A 327 4.41 13.65 -25.25
CA GLU A 327 3.47 13.06 -26.22
C GLU A 327 3.95 11.69 -26.72
N ARG A 328 5.24 11.57 -27.03
CA ARG A 328 5.83 10.30 -27.48
C ARG A 328 5.68 9.23 -26.40
N ILE A 329 6.01 9.56 -25.16
CA ILE A 329 5.94 8.61 -24.03
C ILE A 329 4.49 8.27 -23.69
N PHE A 330 3.55 9.22 -23.74
CA PHE A 330 2.13 8.91 -23.53
C PHE A 330 1.58 7.94 -24.58
N LYS A 331 1.96 8.09 -25.85
CA LYS A 331 1.54 7.15 -26.91
C LYS A 331 2.08 5.75 -26.67
N GLU A 332 3.35 5.63 -26.29
CA GLU A 332 3.95 4.34 -25.94
C GLU A 332 3.26 3.70 -24.72
N ALA A 333 2.99 4.50 -23.68
CA ALA A 333 2.25 4.06 -22.50
C ALA A 333 0.86 3.54 -22.87
N LEU A 334 0.15 4.23 -23.76
CA LEU A 334 -1.20 3.87 -24.19
C LEU A 334 -1.22 2.52 -24.91
N THR A 335 -0.32 2.32 -25.87
CA THR A 335 -0.22 1.04 -26.60
C THR A 335 0.02 -0.12 -25.65
N LYS A 336 0.96 0.01 -24.70
CA LYS A 336 1.23 -1.03 -23.69
C LYS A 336 0.04 -1.26 -22.75
N ALA A 337 -0.67 -0.21 -22.36
CA ALA A 337 -1.86 -0.33 -21.51
C ALA A 337 -3.02 -1.05 -22.22
N GLU A 338 -3.20 -0.80 -23.52
CA GLU A 338 -4.18 -1.49 -24.38
C GLU A 338 -3.83 -2.97 -24.55
N GLU A 339 -2.56 -3.30 -24.81
CA GLU A 339 -2.09 -4.70 -24.86
C GLU A 339 -2.37 -5.47 -23.56
N LYS A 340 -2.27 -4.77 -22.41
CA LYS A 340 -2.55 -5.34 -21.09
C LYS A 340 -4.02 -5.30 -20.68
N ASN A 341 -4.89 -4.68 -21.49
CA ASN A 341 -6.29 -4.40 -21.15
C ASN A 341 -6.46 -3.69 -19.79
N ASP A 342 -5.52 -2.79 -19.44
CA ASP A 342 -5.59 -2.00 -18.22
C ASP A 342 -6.42 -0.73 -18.43
N SER A 343 -7.74 -0.86 -18.30
CA SER A 343 -8.71 0.22 -18.48
C SER A 343 -8.44 1.45 -17.61
N LEU A 344 -7.90 1.28 -16.40
CA LEU A 344 -7.60 2.40 -15.51
C LEU A 344 -6.41 3.19 -16.04
N SER A 345 -5.34 2.51 -16.41
CA SER A 345 -4.17 3.16 -16.99
C SER A 345 -4.50 3.86 -18.31
N ILE A 346 -5.29 3.21 -19.18
CA ILE A 346 -5.78 3.82 -20.43
C ILE A 346 -6.49 5.15 -20.15
N TYR A 347 -7.42 5.15 -19.20
CA TYR A 347 -8.15 6.37 -18.81
C TYR A 347 -7.21 7.49 -18.35
N PHE A 348 -6.25 7.19 -17.46
CA PHE A 348 -5.32 8.20 -16.96
C PHE A 348 -4.36 8.73 -18.02
N ILE A 349 -3.91 7.87 -18.94
CA ILE A 349 -3.05 8.27 -20.05
C ILE A 349 -3.80 9.19 -21.02
N GLN A 350 -5.08 8.89 -21.30
CA GLN A 350 -5.94 9.73 -22.14
C GLN A 350 -6.20 11.11 -21.52
N GLU A 351 -6.41 11.19 -20.20
CA GLU A 351 -6.49 12.47 -19.49
C GLU A 351 -5.19 13.27 -19.62
N GLY A 352 -4.02 12.61 -19.52
CA GLY A 352 -2.72 13.25 -19.73
C GLY A 352 -2.52 13.79 -21.15
N LEU A 353 -2.93 13.02 -22.18
CA LEU A 353 -2.92 13.45 -23.58
C LEU A 353 -3.87 14.63 -23.85
N SER A 354 -5.04 14.63 -23.21
CA SER A 354 -6.00 15.75 -23.28
C SER A 354 -5.40 17.03 -22.70
N GLU A 355 -4.74 16.95 -21.55
CA GLU A 355 -4.05 18.09 -20.94
C GLU A 355 -2.89 18.59 -21.81
N LEU A 356 -2.07 17.68 -22.33
CA LEU A 356 -0.99 18.01 -23.27
C LEU A 356 -1.51 18.78 -24.49
N THR A 357 -2.64 18.34 -25.06
CA THR A 357 -3.27 19.00 -26.20
C THR A 357 -3.71 20.43 -25.87
N LYS A 358 -4.23 20.68 -24.66
CA LYS A 358 -4.59 22.02 -24.21
C LYS A 358 -3.35 22.91 -24.07
N ARG A 359 -2.26 22.40 -23.50
CA ARG A 359 -1.01 23.18 -23.34
C ARG A 359 -0.39 23.55 -24.68
N LYS A 360 -0.36 22.64 -25.66
CA LYS A 360 0.11 22.93 -27.03
C LYS A 360 -0.70 24.04 -27.69
N LYS A 361 -2.03 23.97 -27.63
CA LYS A 361 -2.91 25.03 -28.16
C LYS A 361 -2.65 26.39 -27.51
N ASN A 362 -2.42 26.42 -26.21
CA ASN A 362 -2.13 27.67 -25.52
C ASN A 362 -0.77 28.27 -25.92
N GLN A 363 0.25 27.43 -26.18
CA GLN A 363 1.54 27.89 -26.69
C GLN A 363 1.42 28.46 -28.11
N GLU A 364 0.65 27.80 -28.98
CA GLU A 364 0.38 28.28 -30.35
C GLU A 364 -0.42 29.60 -30.39
N GLN A 365 -1.25 29.87 -29.38
CA GLN A 365 -2.00 31.13 -29.25
C GLN A 365 -1.18 32.30 -28.68
N CYS A 366 0.01 32.03 -28.12
CA CYS A 366 0.90 33.04 -27.55
C CYS A 366 2.07 33.41 -28.47
N LEU A 367 2.22 32.70 -29.60
CA LEU A 367 3.18 32.97 -30.68
C LEU A 367 2.47 33.74 -31.81
#